data_AF-A0A6N7LF25-F1
#
_entry.id   AF-A0A6N7LF25-F1
#
_cell.length_a   1.000
_cell.length_b   1.000
_cell.length_c   1.000
_cell.angle_alpha   90.00
_cell.angle_beta   90.00
_cell.angle_gamma   90.00
#
_symmetry.space_group_name_H-M   'P 1'
#
loop_
_entity.id
_entity.type
_entity.pdbx_description
1 polymer ?
#
loop_
_entity_poly.entity_id
_entity_poly.type
_entity_poly.pdbx_seq_one_letter_code
_entity_poly.pdbx_strand_id
1 'polypeptide(L)'
;QAAHESANTLNMTLLAGTNFVLHAAGWLEGGLVSSYEKFMIDQDQLGMMQKMAEGVDLSENAQALDAIREVGPGSHYLGCAHTQANFQTAFYRSPLADNNSFEQWEIEGEKRIEQRANALARSWLEHYEAPYLDPAIDEALKDYIAKRKDSMPDAFT
;
A
#
# COMPACT_ATOMS: atom_id res chain seq x y z
N GLN A 1 5.13 8.64 16.11
CA GLN A 1 3.91 8.21 16.81
C GLN A 1 2.95 7.49 15.85
N ALA A 2 2.32 8.20 14.90
CA ALA A 2 1.29 7.65 14.01
C ALA A 2 1.63 6.29 13.38
N ALA A 3 2.85 6.13 12.86
CA ALA A 3 3.31 4.88 12.26
C ALA A 3 3.36 3.71 13.26
N HIS A 4 3.90 3.91 14.47
CA HIS A 4 4.00 2.84 15.47
C HIS A 4 2.62 2.38 15.96
N GLU A 5 1.71 3.32 16.26
CA GLU A 5 0.34 2.99 16.67
C GLU A 5 -0.38 2.23 15.55
N SER A 6 -0.28 2.72 14.31
CA SER A 6 -0.93 2.09 13.15
C SER A 6 -0.36 0.70 12.86
N ALA A 7 0.96 0.54 12.91
CA ALA A 7 1.62 -0.75 12.69
C ALA A 7 1.24 -1.77 13.77
N ASN A 8 1.20 -1.38 15.04
CA ASN A 8 0.78 -2.28 16.13
C ASN A 8 -0.65 -2.78 15.91
N THR A 9 -1.57 -1.88 15.56
CA THR A 9 -2.97 -2.24 15.29
C THR A 9 -3.10 -3.10 14.02
N LEU A 10 -2.42 -2.74 12.94
CA LEU A 10 -2.58 -3.40 11.64
C LEU A 10 -1.97 -4.81 11.63
N ASN A 11 -0.80 -5.01 12.24
CA ASN A 11 -0.21 -6.35 12.38
C ASN A 11 -1.14 -7.27 13.17
N MET A 12 -1.69 -6.80 14.30
CA MET A 12 -2.66 -7.58 15.07
C MET A 12 -3.90 -7.89 14.25
N THR A 13 -4.40 -6.93 13.46
CA THR A 13 -5.56 -7.11 12.59
C THR A 13 -5.39 -8.28 11.62
N LEU A 14 -4.23 -8.36 10.95
CA LEU A 14 -3.91 -9.47 10.05
C LEU A 14 -3.79 -10.79 10.81
N LEU A 15 -2.98 -10.82 11.87
CA LEU A 15 -2.67 -12.03 12.63
C LEU A 15 -3.88 -12.60 13.40
N ALA A 16 -4.86 -11.75 13.73
CA ALA A 16 -6.13 -12.16 14.32
C ALA A 16 -7.13 -12.70 13.28
N GLY A 17 -6.82 -12.65 11.99
CA GLY A 17 -7.71 -13.14 10.92
C GLY A 17 -8.94 -12.25 10.69
N THR A 18 -8.80 -10.93 10.88
CA THR A 18 -9.92 -9.98 10.76
C THR A 18 -10.48 -9.97 9.33
N ASN A 19 -11.79 -10.19 9.17
CA ASN A 19 -12.40 -10.32 7.84
C ASN A 19 -12.67 -8.97 7.14
N PHE A 20 -12.97 -7.93 7.90
CA PHE A 20 -13.30 -6.60 7.36
C PHE A 20 -12.63 -5.52 8.22
N VAL A 21 -11.79 -4.71 7.58
CA VAL A 21 -10.97 -3.68 8.26
C VAL A 21 -11.40 -2.30 7.77
N LEU A 22 -12.27 -1.65 8.56
CA LEU A 22 -12.94 -0.42 8.12
C LEU A 22 -11.98 0.78 7.96
N HIS A 23 -11.05 0.97 8.89
CA HIS A 23 -10.14 2.14 8.94
C HIS A 23 -8.72 1.78 8.53
N ALA A 24 -8.58 0.94 7.49
CA ALA A 24 -7.30 0.37 7.09
C ALA A 24 -6.27 1.42 6.62
N ALA A 25 -6.71 2.58 6.12
CA ALA A 25 -5.82 3.63 5.64
C ALA A 25 -6.37 5.05 5.86
N GLY A 26 -5.48 5.99 6.17
CA GLY A 26 -5.75 7.43 6.18
C GLY A 26 -6.24 8.00 7.51
N TRP A 27 -6.53 7.16 8.49
CA TRP A 27 -6.97 7.56 9.82
C TRP A 27 -5.86 8.29 10.58
N LEU A 28 -6.18 9.47 11.11
CA LEU A 28 -5.31 10.23 12.00
C LEU A 28 -6.14 10.93 13.10
N GLU A 29 -5.45 11.42 14.13
CA GLU A 29 -6.04 12.24 15.20
C GLU A 29 -7.29 11.61 15.85
N GLY A 30 -7.19 10.33 16.22
CA GLY A 30 -8.30 9.64 16.89
C GLY A 30 -9.60 9.54 16.08
N GLY A 31 -9.54 9.73 14.76
CA GLY A 31 -10.69 9.65 13.86
C GLY A 31 -11.23 11.01 13.43
N LEU A 32 -10.63 12.10 13.89
CA LEU A 32 -11.01 13.46 13.49
C LEU A 32 -10.46 13.85 12.12
N VAL A 33 -9.44 13.14 11.62
CA VAL A 33 -8.73 13.50 10.40
C VAL A 33 -8.62 12.32 9.44
N SER A 34 -8.95 12.60 8.17
CA SER A 34 -8.56 11.79 7.02
C SER A 34 -7.37 12.47 6.33
N SER A 35 -6.18 11.88 6.40
CA SER A 35 -4.95 12.46 5.82
C SER A 35 -4.53 11.71 4.56
N TYR A 36 -4.31 12.44 3.46
CA TYR A 36 -3.86 11.89 2.18
C TYR A 36 -2.48 11.24 2.29
N GLU A 37 -1.53 11.89 2.96
CA GLU A 37 -0.19 11.35 3.15
C GLU A 37 -0.22 10.07 4.00
N LYS A 38 -1.03 10.09 5.07
CA LYS A 38 -1.23 8.92 5.93
C LYS A 38 -1.90 7.78 5.16
N PHE A 39 -2.85 8.09 4.28
CA PHE A 39 -3.52 7.10 3.43
C PHE A 39 -2.52 6.37 2.54
N MET A 40 -1.61 7.10 1.88
CA MET A 40 -0.57 6.50 1.03
C MET A 40 0.40 5.62 1.85
N ILE A 41 0.82 6.09 3.02
CA ILE A 41 1.71 5.31 3.91
C ILE A 41 1.01 4.03 4.38
N ASP A 42 -0.26 4.12 4.78
CA ASP A 42 -1.00 2.97 5.27
C ASP A 42 -1.28 1.95 4.18
N GLN A 43 -1.68 2.39 2.98
CA GLN A 43 -1.92 1.44 1.88
C GLN A 43 -0.64 0.71 1.47
N ASP A 44 0.53 1.33 1.62
CA ASP A 44 1.81 0.64 1.37
C ASP A 44 2.05 -0.46 2.41
N GLN A 45 1.73 -0.19 3.69
CA GLN A 45 1.74 -1.23 4.72
C GLN A 45 0.72 -2.34 4.44
N LEU A 46 -0.47 -2.01 3.92
CA LEU A 46 -1.46 -3.02 3.51
C LEU A 46 -0.92 -3.95 2.41
N GLY A 47 -0.15 -3.41 1.45
CA GLY A 47 0.55 -4.24 0.46
C GLY A 47 1.55 -5.21 1.09
N MET A 48 2.30 -4.77 2.11
CA MET A 48 3.17 -5.65 2.90
C MET A 48 2.38 -6.73 3.64
N MET A 49 1.25 -6.37 4.26
CA MET A 49 0.37 -7.31 4.96
C MET A 49 -0.24 -8.34 4.00
N GLN A 50 -0.61 -7.92 2.79
CA GLN A 50 -1.11 -8.83 1.75
C GLN A 50 -0.03 -9.85 1.36
N LYS A 51 1.23 -9.42 1.17
CA LYS A 51 2.34 -10.34 0.90
C LYS A 51 2.60 -11.29 2.07
N MET A 52 2.56 -10.79 3.30
CA MET A 52 2.71 -11.61 4.51
C MET A 52 1.63 -12.70 4.59
N ALA A 53 0.39 -12.40 4.18
CA ALA A 53 -0.72 -13.33 4.21
C ALA A 53 -0.54 -14.54 3.27
N GLU A 54 0.35 -14.46 2.27
CA GLU A 54 0.70 -15.59 1.39
C GLU A 54 1.47 -16.69 2.12
N GLY A 55 2.09 -16.37 3.27
CA GLY A 55 2.90 -17.30 4.04
C GLY A 55 4.25 -17.61 3.39
N VAL A 56 4.79 -18.79 3.69
CA VAL A 56 6.09 -19.25 3.19
C VAL A 56 5.88 -20.23 2.04
N ASP A 57 6.47 -19.95 0.88
CA ASP A 57 6.53 -20.92 -0.22
C ASP A 57 7.50 -22.05 0.14
N LEU A 58 7.02 -23.29 0.07
CA LEU A 58 7.79 -24.51 0.34
C LEU A 58 8.06 -25.34 -0.92
N SER A 59 7.79 -24.79 -2.10
CA SER A 59 8.10 -25.41 -3.40
C SER A 59 9.60 -25.75 -3.52
N GLU A 60 9.94 -26.69 -4.41
CA GLU A 60 11.35 -27.04 -4.67
C GLU A 60 12.17 -25.82 -5.13
N ASN A 61 11.56 -24.93 -5.92
CA ASN A 61 12.18 -23.67 -6.31
C ASN A 61 12.45 -22.79 -5.07
N ALA A 62 11.50 -22.65 -4.15
CA ALA A 62 11.68 -21.86 -2.93
C ALA A 62 12.69 -22.47 -1.95
N GLN A 63 12.87 -23.79 -1.96
CA GLN A 63 13.94 -24.45 -1.19
C GLN A 63 15.35 -24.06 -1.69
N ALA A 64 15.47 -23.66 -2.96
CA ALA A 64 16.67 -23.08 -3.56
C ALA A 64 17.97 -23.93 -3.43
N LEU A 65 17.83 -25.26 -3.25
CA LEU A 65 18.98 -26.14 -2.98
C LEU A 65 20.01 -26.13 -4.11
N ASP A 66 19.58 -26.01 -5.36
CA ASP A 66 20.49 -25.93 -6.51
C ASP A 66 21.27 -24.63 -6.53
N ALA A 67 20.63 -23.49 -6.19
CA ALA A 67 21.30 -22.21 -6.06
C ALA A 67 22.35 -22.24 -4.93
N ILE A 68 22.02 -22.86 -3.79
CA ILE A 68 22.93 -23.00 -2.64
C ILE A 68 24.18 -23.81 -3.04
N ARG A 69 23.99 -24.90 -3.79
CA ARG A 69 25.10 -25.75 -4.28
C ARG A 69 25.93 -25.05 -5.37
N GLU A 70 25.27 -24.33 -6.28
CA GLU A 70 25.90 -23.57 -7.37
C GLU A 70 26.83 -22.48 -6.80
N VAL A 71 26.34 -21.69 -5.85
CA VAL A 71 27.06 -20.53 -5.31
C VAL A 71 28.14 -20.94 -4.32
N GLY A 72 27.83 -21.86 -3.41
CA GLY A 72 28.79 -22.40 -2.44
C GLY A 72 29.31 -21.39 -1.39
N PRO A 73 30.22 -21.83 -0.50
CA PRO A 73 30.72 -21.02 0.60
C PRO A 73 31.54 -19.80 0.15
N GLY A 74 31.31 -18.65 0.78
CA GLY A 74 32.11 -17.44 0.59
C GLY A 74 31.81 -16.64 -0.69
N SER A 75 30.80 -17.04 -1.46
CA SER A 75 30.34 -16.34 -2.67
C SER A 75 29.05 -15.55 -2.41
N HIS A 76 28.37 -15.06 -3.46
CA HIS A 76 27.13 -14.28 -3.36
C HIS A 76 26.08 -14.70 -4.40
N TYR A 77 24.80 -14.43 -4.11
CA TYR A 77 23.66 -14.90 -4.92
C TYR A 77 23.16 -13.89 -5.97
N LEU A 78 23.68 -12.65 -5.98
CA LEU A 78 23.16 -11.57 -6.84
C LEU A 78 23.10 -11.92 -8.34
N GLY A 79 24.06 -12.70 -8.82
CA GLY A 79 24.19 -13.07 -10.23
C GLY A 79 23.69 -14.47 -10.60
N CYS A 80 23.28 -15.31 -9.64
CA CYS A 80 22.93 -16.70 -9.94
C CYS A 80 21.59 -16.80 -10.68
N ALA A 81 21.40 -17.91 -11.41
CA ALA A 81 20.21 -18.13 -12.24
C ALA A 81 18.91 -18.06 -11.42
N HIS A 82 18.93 -18.59 -10.20
CA HIS A 82 17.78 -18.57 -9.30
C HIS A 82 17.36 -17.15 -8.92
N THR A 83 18.29 -16.27 -8.54
CA THR A 83 17.97 -14.87 -8.23
C THR A 83 17.41 -14.16 -9.45
N GLN A 84 18.03 -14.32 -10.63
CA GLN A 84 17.56 -13.68 -11.87
C GLN A 84 16.14 -14.12 -12.25
N ALA A 85 15.80 -15.39 -12.02
CA ALA A 85 14.48 -15.94 -12.30
C ALA A 85 13.39 -15.44 -11.33
N ASN A 86 13.75 -15.14 -10.07
CA ASN A 86 12.76 -14.94 -8.99
C ASN A 86 12.70 -13.51 -8.43
N PHE A 87 13.73 -12.67 -8.56
CA PHE A 87 13.84 -11.40 -7.81
C PHE A 87 12.72 -10.37 -8.07
N GLN A 88 12.02 -10.48 -9.19
CA GLN A 88 10.91 -9.56 -9.54
C GLN A 88 9.66 -9.83 -8.72
N THR A 89 9.44 -11.09 -8.31
CA THR A 89 8.21 -11.54 -7.61
C THR A 89 8.47 -12.01 -6.19
N ALA A 90 9.73 -12.24 -5.82
CA ALA A 90 10.11 -12.75 -4.50
C ALA A 90 9.76 -11.79 -3.35
N PHE A 91 9.77 -10.48 -3.58
CA PHE A 91 9.61 -9.47 -2.54
C PHE A 91 8.49 -8.49 -2.83
N TYR A 92 7.86 -7.99 -1.77
CA TYR A 92 7.07 -6.77 -1.86
C TYR A 92 8.00 -5.56 -2.07
N ARG A 93 7.64 -4.65 -2.97
CA ARG A 93 8.39 -3.42 -3.24
C ARG A 93 7.54 -2.21 -2.91
N SER A 94 7.92 -1.50 -1.86
CA SER A 94 7.26 -0.27 -1.45
C SER A 94 7.55 0.85 -2.45
N PRO A 95 6.54 1.64 -2.88
CA PRO A 95 6.75 2.87 -3.63
C PRO A 95 7.12 4.07 -2.74
N LEU A 96 7.16 3.92 -1.41
CA LEU A 96 7.34 5.02 -0.44
C LEU A 96 8.59 4.86 0.44
N ALA A 97 9.04 3.64 0.70
CA ALA A 97 10.26 3.40 1.45
C ALA A 97 11.47 3.93 0.67
N ASP A 98 12.34 4.64 1.38
CA ASP A 98 13.65 5.03 0.84
C ASP A 98 14.67 4.01 1.32
N ASN A 99 15.25 3.27 0.39
CA ASN A 99 16.27 2.26 0.65
C ASN A 99 17.62 2.63 0.04
N ASN A 100 17.81 3.92 -0.29
CA ASN A 100 19.07 4.43 -0.81
C ASN A 100 20.10 4.61 0.31
N SER A 101 21.34 4.95 -0.06
CA SER A 101 22.35 5.36 0.91
C SER A 101 21.99 6.70 1.55
N PHE A 102 22.59 6.99 2.69
CA PHE A 102 22.42 8.28 3.37
C PHE A 102 22.76 9.45 2.44
N GLU A 103 23.87 9.36 1.72
CA GLU A 103 24.37 10.41 0.84
C GLU A 103 23.37 10.70 -0.28
N GLN A 104 22.77 9.66 -0.88
CA GLN A 104 21.75 9.84 -1.91
C GLN A 104 20.47 10.45 -1.34
N TRP A 105 20.02 10.00 -0.17
CA TRP A 105 18.85 10.56 0.52
C TRP A 105 19.05 12.04 0.88
N GLU A 106 20.25 12.42 1.33
CA GLU A 106 20.63 13.81 1.62
C GLU A 106 20.63 14.65 0.34
N ILE A 107 21.26 14.19 -0.74
CA ILE A 107 21.27 14.85 -2.06
C ILE A 107 19.86 15.06 -2.60
N GLU A 108 18.95 14.10 -2.38
CA GLU A 108 17.56 14.17 -2.82
C GLU A 108 16.66 15.04 -1.93
N GLY A 109 17.24 15.68 -0.91
CA GLY A 109 16.61 16.72 -0.09
C GLY A 109 16.05 16.23 1.23
N GLU A 110 16.67 15.20 1.83
CA GLU A 110 16.37 14.72 3.18
C GLU A 110 14.89 14.35 3.39
N LYS A 111 14.25 13.86 2.32
CA LYS A 111 12.79 13.69 2.30
C LYS A 111 12.37 12.65 3.32
N ARG A 112 11.40 13.03 4.13
CA ARG A 112 10.66 12.12 5.00
C ARG A 112 9.55 11.43 4.21
N ILE A 113 9.04 10.32 4.73
CA ILE A 113 8.09 9.46 4.01
C ILE A 113 6.79 10.20 3.65
N GLU A 114 6.32 11.10 4.52
CA GLU A 114 5.13 11.91 4.29
C GLU A 114 5.28 12.86 3.09
N GLN A 115 6.49 13.36 2.83
CA GLN A 115 6.76 14.22 1.67
C GLN A 115 6.70 13.42 0.36
N ARG A 116 7.23 12.19 0.36
CA ARG A 116 7.11 11.27 -0.80
C ARG A 116 5.67 10.82 -1.01
N ALA A 117 4.95 10.53 0.08
CA ALA A 117 3.54 10.21 0.06
C ALA A 117 2.67 11.33 -0.51
N ASN A 118 2.98 12.60 -0.17
CA ASN A 118 2.29 13.75 -0.74
C ASN A 118 2.42 13.80 -2.27
N ALA A 119 3.65 13.64 -2.77
CA ALA A 119 3.94 13.64 -4.20
C ALA A 119 3.23 12.47 -4.92
N LEU A 120 3.26 11.27 -4.33
CA LEU A 120 2.61 10.10 -4.91
C LEU A 120 1.08 10.24 -4.96
N ALA A 121 0.46 10.76 -3.89
CA ALA A 121 -0.97 11.02 -3.87
C ALA A 121 -1.39 12.00 -4.99
N ARG A 122 -0.65 13.09 -5.16
CA ARG A 122 -0.89 14.07 -6.24
C ARG A 122 -0.75 13.43 -7.61
N SER A 123 0.31 12.66 -7.82
CA SER A 123 0.53 11.93 -9.07
C SER A 123 -0.62 10.97 -9.38
N TRP A 124 -1.11 10.21 -8.40
CA TRP A 124 -2.24 9.29 -8.61
C TRP A 124 -3.52 10.03 -8.99
N LEU A 125 -3.81 11.17 -8.34
CA LEU A 125 -4.98 11.99 -8.64
C LEU A 125 -4.89 12.66 -10.02
N GLU A 126 -3.69 13.08 -10.43
CA GLU A 126 -3.45 13.66 -11.76
C GLU A 126 -3.69 12.64 -12.89
N HIS A 127 -3.44 11.36 -12.64
CA HIS A 127 -3.54 10.29 -13.64
C HIS A 127 -4.79 9.41 -13.44
N TYR A 128 -5.71 9.79 -12.55
CA TYR A 128 -6.90 9.00 -12.28
C TYR A 128 -7.90 9.08 -13.45
N GLU A 129 -8.25 7.92 -14.00
CA GLU A 129 -9.37 7.75 -14.91
C GLU A 129 -10.50 7.02 -14.18
N ALA A 130 -11.70 7.61 -14.16
CA ALA A 130 -12.85 6.99 -13.52
C ALA A 130 -13.26 5.70 -14.26
N PRO A 131 -13.57 4.60 -13.54
CA PRO A 131 -14.07 3.39 -14.18
C PRO A 131 -15.44 3.65 -14.81
N TYR A 132 -15.75 2.89 -15.85
CA TYR A 132 -17.03 2.99 -16.54
C TYR A 132 -18.21 2.76 -15.58
N LEU A 133 -19.22 3.62 -15.69
CA LEU A 133 -20.54 3.46 -15.11
C LEU A 133 -21.57 3.59 -16.23
N ASP A 134 -22.53 2.67 -16.28
CA ASP A 134 -23.61 2.71 -17.27
C ASP A 134 -24.35 4.06 -17.19
N PRO A 135 -24.44 4.83 -18.29
CA PRO A 135 -25.11 6.13 -18.30
C PRO A 135 -26.55 6.09 -17.78
N ALA A 136 -27.30 5.02 -18.06
CA ALA A 136 -28.68 4.90 -17.59
C ALA A 136 -28.75 4.69 -16.07
N ILE A 137 -27.76 4.00 -15.50
CA ILE A 137 -27.64 3.83 -14.04
C ILE A 137 -27.20 5.14 -13.39
N ASP A 138 -26.22 5.85 -13.97
CA ASP A 138 -25.77 7.15 -13.47
C ASP A 138 -26.91 8.18 -13.44
N GLU A 139 -27.70 8.25 -14.53
CA GLU A 139 -28.89 9.09 -14.59
C GLU A 139 -29.92 8.71 -13.52
N ALA A 140 -30.22 7.42 -13.35
CA ALA A 140 -31.16 6.96 -12.34
C ALA A 140 -30.71 7.27 -10.90
N LEU A 141 -29.39 7.17 -10.62
CA LEU A 141 -28.81 7.54 -9.34
C LEU A 141 -28.95 9.04 -9.08
N LYS A 142 -28.64 9.88 -10.08
CA LYS A 142 -28.78 11.33 -9.99
C LYS A 142 -30.22 11.76 -9.76
N ASP A 143 -31.18 11.18 -10.49
CA ASP A 143 -32.61 11.43 -10.34
C ASP A 143 -33.12 11.08 -8.93
N TYR A 144 -32.68 9.93 -8.40
CA TYR A 144 -33.03 9.53 -7.04
C TYR A 144 -32.46 10.50 -5.99
N ILE A 145 -31.18 10.88 -6.12
CA ILE A 145 -30.52 11.83 -5.21
C ILE A 145 -31.26 13.18 -5.23
N ALA A 146 -31.59 13.70 -6.41
CA ALA A 146 -32.31 14.97 -6.57
C ALA A 146 -33.67 14.94 -5.87
N LYS A 147 -34.49 13.90 -6.13
CA LYS A 147 -35.80 13.72 -5.48
C LYS A 147 -35.68 13.63 -3.95
N ARG A 148 -34.63 13.00 -3.43
CA ARG A 148 -34.40 12.91 -1.98
C ARG A 148 -34.01 14.26 -1.39
N LYS A 149 -33.14 15.02 -2.05
CA LYS A 149 -32.75 16.38 -1.63
C LYS A 149 -33.95 17.33 -1.64
N ASP A 150 -34.75 17.34 -2.70
CA ASP A 150 -35.93 18.21 -2.80
C ASP A 150 -37.00 17.92 -1.74
N SER A 151 -36.99 16.71 -1.17
CA SER A 151 -37.97 16.31 -0.15
C SER A 151 -37.68 16.83 1.26
N MET A 152 -36.52 17.44 1.50
CA MET A 152 -36.07 17.85 2.84
C MET A 152 -35.23 19.14 2.76
N PRO A 153 -35.42 20.14 3.65
CA PRO A 153 -34.49 21.25 3.75
C PRO A 153 -33.13 20.77 4.27
N ASP A 154 -32.05 21.47 3.93
CA ASP A 154 -30.73 21.19 4.49
C ASP A 154 -30.75 21.37 6.02
N ALA A 155 -30.13 20.44 6.74
CA ALA A 155 -30.16 20.40 8.20
C ALA A 155 -29.39 21.56 8.86
N PHE A 156 -28.44 22.15 8.14
CA PHE A 156 -27.63 23.27 8.59
C PHE A 156 -27.43 24.23 7.40
N THR A 157 -28.10 25.39 7.46
CA THR A 157 -27.81 26.56 6.62
C THR A 157 -27.06 27.61 7.42
#